data_AF-A0A7S0CH54-F1
#
_entry.id   AF-A0A7S0CH54-F1
#
_cell.length_a   1.000
_cell.length_b   1.000
_cell.length_c   1.000
_cell.angle_alpha   90.00
_cell.angle_beta   90.00
_cell.angle_gamma   90.00
#
_symmetry.space_group_name_H-M   'P 1'
#
loop_
_entity.id
_entity.type
_entity.pdbx_description
1 polymer ?
#
loop_
_entity_poly.entity_id
_entity_poly.type
_entity_poly.pdbx_seq_one_letter_code
_entity_poly.pdbx_strand_id
1 'polypeptide(L)'
;TMSGRSAALSLYRSLLRSHAKCLPPNMRQLGDSYIKSEFRLHRSVTQPEQLEKFFAEWGVYLDHINTSGRARDAVATGALESDYSTKMGTNLPTDSTLNEEQQEKLEELREEAIKLGKGG
;
A
#
# COMPACT_ATOMS: atom_id res chain seq x y z
N THR A 1 -23.85 2.29 -19.11
CA THR A 1 -23.30 0.91 -19.07
C THR A 1 -23.31 0.41 -17.63
N MET A 2 -24.13 -0.59 -17.31
CA MET A 2 -24.37 -1.07 -15.93
C MET A 2 -23.22 -1.92 -15.34
N SER A 3 -22.17 -2.24 -16.12
CA SER A 3 -21.12 -3.20 -15.74
C SER A 3 -20.06 -2.62 -14.79
N GLY A 4 -19.54 -1.42 -15.05
CA GLY A 4 -18.43 -0.85 -14.27
C GLY A 4 -18.79 -0.45 -12.82
N ARG A 5 -20.02 0.02 -12.60
CA ARG A 5 -20.47 0.44 -11.25
C ARG A 5 -20.61 -0.74 -10.31
N SER A 6 -21.14 -1.86 -10.79
CA SER A 6 -21.26 -3.09 -10.02
C SER A 6 -19.88 -3.68 -9.70
N ALA A 7 -18.97 -3.68 -10.68
CA ALA A 7 -17.58 -4.11 -10.47
C ALA A 7 -16.86 -3.27 -9.40
N ALA A 8 -16.99 -1.94 -9.47
CA ALA A 8 -16.42 -1.03 -8.48
C ALA A 8 -16.95 -1.27 -7.05
N LEU A 9 -18.26 -1.46 -6.91
CA LEU A 9 -18.86 -1.75 -5.60
C LEU A 9 -18.41 -3.10 -5.05
N SER A 10 -18.24 -4.11 -5.91
CA SER A 10 -17.70 -5.41 -5.51
C SER A 10 -16.26 -5.31 -5.05
N LEU A 11 -15.40 -4.62 -5.81
CA LEU A 11 -13.99 -4.43 -5.46
C LEU A 11 -13.84 -3.64 -4.15
N TYR A 12 -14.57 -2.53 -4.00
CA TYR A 12 -14.59 -1.72 -2.79
C TYR A 12 -14.94 -2.54 -1.54
N ARG A 13 -16.00 -3.38 -1.61
CA ARG A 13 -16.39 -4.25 -0.49
C ARG A 13 -15.36 -5.34 -0.20
N SER A 14 -14.72 -5.89 -1.23
CA SER A 14 -13.67 -6.90 -1.05
C SER A 14 -12.44 -6.31 -0.37
N LEU A 15 -12.00 -5.12 -0.76
CA LEU A 15 -10.89 -4.40 -0.12
C LEU A 15 -11.15 -4.16 1.37
N LEU A 16 -12.30 -3.60 1.73
CA LEU A 16 -12.63 -3.34 3.14
C LEU A 16 -12.71 -4.63 3.98
N ARG A 17 -13.20 -5.73 3.40
CA ARG A 17 -13.22 -7.04 4.08
C ARG A 17 -11.81 -7.57 4.27
N SER A 18 -10.95 -7.49 3.26
CA SER A 18 -9.55 -7.92 3.35
C SER A 18 -8.78 -7.08 4.36
N HIS A 19 -9.00 -5.76 4.42
CA HIS A 19 -8.46 -4.91 5.47
C HIS A 19 -8.88 -5.36 6.87
N ALA A 20 -10.16 -5.62 7.07
CA ALA A 20 -10.69 -6.08 8.36
C ALA A 20 -10.11 -7.42 8.80
N LYS A 21 -9.82 -8.33 7.85
CA LYS A 21 -9.28 -9.66 8.13
C LYS A 21 -7.76 -9.68 8.29
N CYS A 22 -7.04 -8.94 7.44
CA CYS A 22 -5.60 -9.14 7.24
C CYS A 22 -4.73 -8.02 7.84
N LEU A 23 -5.29 -6.83 8.11
CA LEU A 23 -4.51 -5.69 8.60
C LEU A 23 -4.66 -5.47 10.11
N PRO A 24 -3.58 -5.05 10.80
CA PRO A 24 -3.66 -4.56 12.16
C PRO A 24 -4.57 -3.32 12.27
N PRO A 25 -5.17 -3.04 13.45
CA PRO A 25 -6.16 -1.97 13.61
C PRO A 25 -5.71 -0.58 13.13
N ASN A 26 -4.47 -0.17 13.42
CA ASN A 26 -3.96 1.14 13.03
C ASN A 26 -3.81 1.26 11.49
N MET A 27 -3.29 0.21 10.84
CA MET A 27 -3.10 0.20 9.39
C MET A 27 -4.45 0.11 8.66
N ARG A 28 -5.39 -0.65 9.21
CA ARG A 28 -6.76 -0.73 8.71
C ARG A 28 -7.41 0.65 8.68
N GLN A 29 -7.35 1.41 9.77
CA GLN A 29 -8.01 2.72 9.85
C GLN A 29 -7.49 3.68 8.78
N LEU A 30 -6.17 3.75 8.62
CA LEU A 30 -5.54 4.56 7.58
C LEU A 30 -5.95 4.08 6.17
N GLY A 31 -5.82 2.78 5.92
CA GLY A 31 -6.15 2.18 4.63
C GLY A 31 -7.62 2.35 4.23
N ASP A 32 -8.56 2.17 5.17
CA ASP A 32 -9.99 2.33 4.92
C ASP A 32 -10.34 3.78 4.55
N SER A 33 -9.67 4.75 5.17
CA SER A 33 -9.82 6.17 4.81
C SER A 33 -9.33 6.43 3.37
N TYR A 34 -8.19 5.85 3.01
CA TYR A 34 -7.62 5.98 1.67
C TYR A 34 -8.48 5.33 0.58
N ILE A 35 -8.97 4.10 0.80
CA ILE A 35 -9.90 3.44 -0.14
C ILE A 35 -11.14 4.32 -0.36
N LYS A 36 -11.71 4.87 0.72
CA LYS A 36 -12.89 5.74 0.63
C LYS A 36 -12.63 7.01 -0.17
N SER A 37 -11.48 7.66 0.02
CA SER A 37 -11.15 8.88 -0.74
C SER A 37 -10.96 8.56 -2.22
N GLU A 38 -10.21 7.52 -2.54
CA GLU A 38 -9.88 7.16 -3.92
C GLU A 38 -11.10 6.73 -4.73
N PHE A 39 -11.95 5.86 -4.18
CA PHE A 39 -13.19 5.45 -4.85
C PHE A 39 -14.19 6.60 -5.00
N ARG A 40 -14.18 7.57 -4.07
CA ARG A 40 -15.01 8.77 -4.19
C ARG A 40 -14.50 9.67 -5.31
N LEU A 41 -13.18 9.85 -5.41
CA LEU A 41 -12.55 10.65 -6.46
C LEU A 41 -12.80 10.05 -7.85
N HIS A 42 -12.75 8.72 -7.97
CA HIS A 42 -12.93 8.02 -9.23
C HIS A 42 -14.39 7.77 -9.64
N ARG A 43 -15.37 8.25 -8.86
CA ARG A 43 -16.81 8.00 -9.12
C ARG A 43 -17.31 8.63 -10.42
N SER A 44 -16.72 9.74 -10.86
CA SER A 44 -17.11 10.47 -12.06
C SER A 44 -16.20 10.25 -13.26
N VAL A 45 -15.15 9.42 -13.11
CA VAL A 45 -14.25 9.09 -14.22
C VAL A 45 -14.99 8.22 -15.22
N THR A 46 -14.99 8.63 -16.48
CA THR A 46 -15.67 7.93 -17.58
C THR A 46 -14.71 7.39 -18.64
N GLN A 47 -13.43 7.79 -18.59
CA GLN A 47 -12.41 7.31 -19.53
C GLN A 47 -12.14 5.82 -19.29
N PRO A 48 -12.39 4.93 -20.27
CA PRO A 48 -12.28 3.47 -20.07
C PRO A 48 -10.89 3.01 -19.66
N GLU A 49 -9.83 3.57 -20.27
CA GLU A 49 -8.44 3.19 -19.98
C GLU A 49 -8.02 3.53 -18.53
N GLN A 50 -8.49 4.66 -18.00
CA GLN A 50 -8.24 5.03 -16.61
C GLN A 50 -8.97 4.10 -15.65
N LEU A 51 -10.22 3.74 -15.96
CA LEU A 51 -11.00 2.79 -15.16
C LEU A 51 -10.38 1.40 -15.19
N GLU A 52 -9.89 0.94 -16.34
CA GLU A 52 -9.22 -0.36 -16.46
C GLU A 52 -7.95 -0.42 -15.61
N LYS A 53 -7.08 0.59 -15.72
CA LYS A 53 -5.88 0.71 -14.87
C LYS A 53 -6.24 0.75 -13.39
N PHE A 54 -7.26 1.54 -13.03
CA PHE A 54 -7.76 1.61 -11.66
C PHE A 54 -8.16 0.22 -11.15
N PHE A 55 -9.02 -0.52 -11.88
CA PHE A 55 -9.43 -1.85 -11.43
C PHE A 55 -8.27 -2.85 -11.36
N ALA A 56 -7.33 -2.79 -12.31
CA ALA A 56 -6.15 -3.66 -12.32
C ALA A 56 -5.26 -3.42 -11.09
N GLU A 57 -4.91 -2.17 -10.80
CA GLU A 57 -4.04 -1.81 -9.67
C GLU A 57 -4.68 -2.15 -8.32
N TRP A 58 -5.97 -1.83 -8.15
CA TRP A 58 -6.70 -2.17 -6.93
C TRP A 58 -6.92 -3.67 -6.76
N GLY A 59 -7.00 -4.43 -7.86
CA GLY A 59 -7.00 -5.89 -7.85
C GLY A 59 -5.68 -6.46 -7.33
N VAL A 60 -4.55 -5.99 -7.86
CA VAL A 60 -3.20 -6.39 -7.39
C VAL A 60 -3.02 -6.05 -5.92
N TYR A 61 -3.44 -4.86 -5.51
CA TYR A 61 -3.37 -4.46 -4.09
C TYR A 61 -4.19 -5.37 -3.18
N LEU A 62 -5.40 -5.73 -3.58
CA LEU A 62 -6.24 -6.68 -2.86
C LEU A 62 -5.56 -8.05 -2.70
N ASP A 63 -4.94 -8.56 -3.76
CA ASP A 63 -4.23 -9.84 -3.74
C ASP A 63 -3.00 -9.80 -2.82
N HIS A 64 -2.27 -8.69 -2.79
CA HIS A 64 -1.17 -8.49 -1.85
C HIS A 64 -1.66 -8.53 -0.39
N ILE A 65 -2.72 -7.79 -0.05
CA ILE A 65 -3.28 -7.80 1.32
C ILE A 65 -3.66 -9.22 1.74
N ASN A 66 -4.36 -9.95 0.87
CA ASN A 66 -4.80 -11.32 1.14
C ASN A 66 -3.62 -12.27 1.29
N THR A 67 -2.59 -12.14 0.46
CA THR A 67 -1.39 -12.99 0.50
C THR A 67 -0.58 -12.73 1.76
N SER A 68 -0.35 -11.46 2.13
CA SER A 68 0.30 -11.10 3.39
C SER A 68 -0.49 -11.59 4.60
N GLY A 69 -1.83 -11.48 4.57
CA GLY A 69 -2.70 -12.01 5.63
C GLY A 69 -2.57 -13.52 5.77
N ARG A 70 -2.65 -14.27 4.66
CA ARG A 70 -2.47 -15.74 4.65
C ARG A 70 -1.10 -16.16 5.17
N ALA A 71 -0.03 -15.46 4.78
CA ALA A 71 1.32 -15.75 5.26
C ALA A 71 1.40 -15.60 6.78
N ARG A 72 0.79 -14.54 7.34
CA ARG A 72 0.71 -14.35 8.80
C ARG A 72 -0.09 -15.44 9.51
N ASP A 73 -1.22 -15.86 8.94
CA ASP A 73 -2.05 -16.95 9.49
C ASP A 73 -1.28 -18.29 9.44
N ALA A 74 -0.56 -18.57 8.35
CA ALA A 74 0.26 -19.78 8.21
C ALA A 74 1.41 -19.83 9.23
N VAL A 75 2.07 -18.69 9.48
CA VAL A 75 3.09 -18.57 10.53
C VAL A 75 2.45 -18.75 11.92
N ALA A 76 1.30 -18.12 12.18
CA ALA A 76 0.62 -18.23 13.48
C ALA A 76 0.15 -19.66 13.80
N THR A 77 -0.16 -20.46 12.77
CA THR A 77 -0.58 -21.86 12.91
C THR A 77 0.61 -22.84 12.92
N GLY A 78 1.84 -22.36 12.76
CA GLY A 78 3.04 -23.20 12.68
C GLY A 78 3.15 -23.99 11.37
N ALA A 79 2.34 -23.68 10.36
CA ALA A 79 2.40 -24.29 9.04
C ALA A 79 3.56 -23.75 8.18
N LEU A 80 4.15 -22.61 8.58
CA LEU A 80 5.32 -22.00 7.95
C LEU A 80 6.28 -21.49 9.03
N GLU A 81 7.55 -21.93 8.96
CA GLU A 81 8.62 -21.37 9.78
C GLU A 81 8.98 -19.97 9.25
N SER A 82 8.91 -18.95 10.11
CA SER A 82 9.14 -17.55 9.73
C SER A 82 10.56 -17.13 10.05
N ASP A 83 11.47 -17.18 9.06
CA ASP A 83 12.84 -16.67 9.21
C ASP A 83 12.94 -15.13 9.07
N TYR A 84 11.92 -14.49 8.49
CA TYR A 84 11.82 -13.03 8.38
C TYR A 84 10.43 -12.53 8.77
N SER A 85 10.40 -11.62 9.73
CA SER A 85 9.20 -10.95 10.25
C SER A 85 8.44 -10.27 9.10
N THR A 86 7.44 -10.97 8.54
CA THR A 86 6.48 -10.46 7.55
C THR A 86 5.46 -9.54 8.23
N LYS A 87 5.97 -8.54 8.96
CA LYS A 87 5.16 -7.48 9.55
C LYS A 87 5.12 -6.36 8.52
N MET A 88 3.94 -6.12 7.96
CA MET A 88 3.69 -4.93 7.17
C MET A 88 3.98 -3.72 8.08
N GLY A 89 5.02 -2.94 7.75
CA GLY A 89 5.49 -1.82 8.57
C GLY A 89 6.50 -2.16 9.67
N THR A 90 7.26 -3.25 9.61
CA THR A 90 8.40 -3.42 10.53
C THR A 90 9.44 -2.33 10.32
N ASN A 91 9.89 -1.77 11.45
CA ASN A 91 11.05 -0.88 11.53
C ASN A 91 12.21 -1.44 10.73
N LEU A 92 12.88 -0.55 10.00
CA LEU A 92 14.14 -0.78 9.33
C LEU A 92 15.05 -1.62 10.25
N PRO A 93 15.68 -2.72 9.79
CA PRO A 93 16.65 -3.45 10.59
C PRO A 93 17.60 -2.45 11.24
N THR A 94 17.80 -2.56 12.56
CA THR A 94 18.58 -1.58 13.33
C THR A 94 20.04 -1.45 12.82
N ASP A 95 20.47 -2.38 11.98
CA ASP A 95 21.79 -2.46 11.33
C ASP A 95 21.74 -2.17 9.82
N SER A 96 20.68 -1.53 9.32
CA SER A 96 20.62 -1.13 7.91
C SER A 96 21.55 0.07 7.69
N THR A 97 22.83 -0.22 7.46
CA THR A 97 23.76 0.78 6.94
C THR A 97 23.28 1.19 5.54
N LEU A 98 23.15 2.50 5.33
CA LEU A 98 22.89 3.04 3.99
C LEU A 98 24.08 2.66 3.11
N ASN A 99 23.83 2.12 1.92
CA ASN A 99 24.93 1.89 0.98
C ASN A 99 25.55 3.24 0.54
N GLU A 100 26.77 3.19 0.02
CA GLU A 100 27.50 4.41 -0.37
C GLU A 100 26.69 5.29 -1.35
N GLU A 101 25.99 4.68 -2.31
CA GLU A 101 25.14 5.38 -3.28
C GLU A 101 23.95 6.12 -2.63
N GLN A 102 23.30 5.51 -1.62
CA GLN A 102 22.20 6.14 -0.89
C GLN A 102 22.70 7.26 0.02
N GLN A 103 23.91 7.14 0.56
CA GLN A 103 24.54 8.19 1.35
C GLN A 103 24.88 9.40 0.49
N GLU A 104 25.49 9.18 -0.68
CA GLU A 104 25.85 10.24 -1.64
C GLU A 104 24.60 11.00 -2.11
N LYS A 105 23.53 10.29 -2.45
CA LYS A 105 22.26 10.93 -2.85
C LYS A 105 21.61 11.72 -1.72
N LEU A 106 21.77 11.28 -0.47
CA LEU A 106 21.27 12.02 0.67
C LEU A 106 22.06 13.32 0.89
N GLU A 107 23.35 13.31 0.61
CA GLU A 107 24.24 14.47 0.70
C GLU A 107 23.93 15.49 -0.40
N GLU A 108 23.73 15.04 -1.64
CA GLU A 108 23.28 15.88 -2.76
C GLU A 108 21.98 16.62 -2.41
N LEU A 109 20.97 15.90 -1.89
CA LEU A 109 19.70 16.50 -1.48
C LEU A 109 19.85 17.51 -0.33
N ARG A 110 20.80 17.28 0.59
CA ARG A 110 21.10 18.22 1.68
C ARG A 110 21.71 19.50 1.15
N GLU A 111 22.66 19.41 0.23
CA GLU A 111 23.28 20.59 -0.39
C GLU A 111 22.26 21.42 -1.17
N GLU A 112 21.39 20.75 -1.94
CA GLU A 112 20.34 21.40 -2.71
C GLU A 112 19.34 22.12 -1.78
N ALA A 113 18.91 21.49 -0.69
CA ALA A 113 18.01 22.09 0.29
C ALA A 113 18.64 23.31 1.00
N ILE A 114 19.94 23.26 1.33
CA ILE A 114 20.66 24.38 1.94
C ILE A 114 20.81 25.54 0.94
N LYS A 115 21.07 25.22 -0.33
CA LYS A 115 21.18 26.21 -1.41
C LYS A 115 19.85 26.93 -1.65
N LEU A 116 18.72 26.22 -1.58
CA LEU A 116 17.38 26.78 -1.71
C LEU A 116 16.96 27.61 -0.48
N GLY A 117 17.33 27.19 0.73
CA GLY A 117 17.01 27.90 1.97
C GLY A 117 17.77 29.21 2.21
N LYS A 118 18.86 29.47 1.46
CA LYS A 118 19.62 30.73 1.51
C LYS A 118 19.17 31.78 0.47
N GLY A 119 18.12 31.50 -0.29
CA GLY A 119 17.56 32.41 -1.31
C GLY A 119 16.25 33.11 -0.92
N GLY A 120 15.90 33.13 0.37
CA GLY A 120 14.70 33.79 0.91
C GLY A 120 15.02 35.01 1.75
#